data_AF-A0A949KR77-F1
#
_entry.id   AF-A0A949KR77-F1
#
_cell.length_a   1.000
_cell.length_b   1.000
_cell.length_c   1.000
_cell.angle_alpha   90.00
_cell.angle_beta   90.00
_cell.angle_gamma   90.00
#
_symmetry.space_group_name_H-M   'P 1'
#
loop_
_entity.id
_entity.type
_entity.pdbx_description
1 polymer ?
#
loop_
_entity_poly.entity_id
_entity_poly.type
_entity_poly.pdbx_seq_one_letter_code
_entity_poly.pdbx_strand_id
1 'polypeptide(L)'
;MSHLLKFLAAIMVTVVFGLVAVSSLRAQNAAPPQPAPPKGPPLIVEGRVVSQYGPVKGAQVRLPGQSQMVLTDNQGHYDLKTTAPVMGRPMVTAGKAGWFNNAASLSWGGQAGDITLYPVFLQDDPSYQYYSPLVCFRCHGRLTRIWDQSKMAHATSNPLLLQMYYGTEQERLNGKGIAYKIAEPNSQGNCAQCHAPGAASDPKRSRDLDEILRSPLTTWDGISCDYCHKTRKVLPAPLSPSGFAPALVRQYPFQGRSILVFGPYSDVVTQPMAASYAPVFKQGEFCSSCHSHLKPLPAGNKWDPSKVYTPDEMAGFGIKGNTVLPVQTTFQEWKQWQDGLGPKDPNKGKRCQFCHMSWQKRLLPYDNYVVEGMAQHMFNATYRSPNDLHPHHFEGGTKNQLQNAVALEVNGKLDKKIFTVTVRISNTNGGHWVPTGETMRNMLLLVSAKSLEDKPLKLIKGPRLPAWAGRGDPAKGDYAGLPGYAFARVLADGEGNLNVPFWKATRIASDTRLRPKSTLKLEFVYQLTDPSDEPSAEAQLIYRPVVRPLAKAKGWEVKDIPVTAKAW
;
A
#
# COMPACT_ATOMS: atom_id res chain seq x y z
N MET A 1 -20.94 20.04 -44.59
CA MET A 1 -21.07 18.64 -44.14
C MET A 1 -19.75 17.85 -44.13
N SER A 2 -18.74 18.13 -44.96
CA SER A 2 -17.52 17.27 -45.02
C SER A 2 -16.52 17.45 -43.85
N HIS A 3 -16.48 18.62 -43.21
CA HIS A 3 -15.58 18.87 -42.07
C HIS A 3 -16.06 18.23 -40.75
N LEU A 4 -17.37 18.10 -40.54
CA LEU A 4 -17.93 17.50 -39.32
C LEU A 4 -17.70 15.98 -39.29
N LEU A 5 -17.80 15.30 -40.44
CA LEU A 5 -17.47 13.87 -40.55
C LEU A 5 -15.98 13.58 -40.34
N LYS A 6 -15.08 14.44 -40.83
CA LYS A 6 -13.64 14.28 -40.61
C LYS A 6 -13.28 14.47 -39.13
N PHE A 7 -13.96 15.40 -38.44
CA PHE A 7 -13.76 15.63 -37.01
C PHE A 7 -14.27 14.46 -36.15
N LEU A 8 -15.44 13.90 -36.50
CA LEU A 8 -16.00 12.72 -35.83
C LEU A 8 -15.17 11.45 -36.06
N ALA A 9 -14.61 11.28 -37.27
CA ALA A 9 -13.71 10.18 -37.59
C ALA A 9 -12.39 10.26 -36.79
N ALA A 10 -11.80 11.46 -36.67
CA ALA A 10 -10.60 11.68 -35.86
C ALA A 10 -10.85 11.41 -34.36
N ILE A 11 -12.02 11.79 -33.83
CA ILE A 11 -12.41 11.49 -32.45
C ILE A 11 -12.61 9.99 -32.25
N MET A 12 -13.28 9.29 -33.17
CA MET A 12 -13.45 7.84 -33.10
C MET A 12 -12.12 7.09 -33.13
N VAL A 13 -11.20 7.46 -34.02
CA VAL A 13 -9.88 6.84 -34.10
C VAL A 13 -9.10 7.06 -32.80
N THR A 14 -9.15 8.27 -32.22
CA THR A 14 -8.46 8.57 -30.96
C THR A 14 -9.06 7.81 -29.75
N VAL A 15 -10.39 7.65 -29.71
CA VAL A 15 -11.09 6.88 -28.66
C VAL A 15 -10.81 5.38 -28.80
N VAL A 16 -10.77 4.85 -30.03
CA VAL A 16 -10.43 3.45 -30.30
C VAL A 16 -8.96 3.16 -29.96
N PHE A 17 -8.02 4.03 -30.32
CA PHE A 17 -6.62 3.87 -29.91
C PHE A 17 -6.41 4.02 -28.40
N GLY A 18 -7.17 4.90 -27.72
CA GLY A 18 -7.18 4.99 -26.27
C GLY A 18 -7.71 3.73 -25.58
N LEU A 19 -8.80 3.15 -26.09
CA LEU A 19 -9.37 1.88 -25.60
C LEU A 19 -8.44 0.69 -25.88
N VAL A 20 -7.79 0.66 -27.04
CA VAL A 20 -6.80 -0.37 -27.40
C VAL A 20 -5.53 -0.23 -26.58
N ALA A 21 -5.05 0.98 -26.28
CA ALA A 21 -3.89 1.16 -25.39
C ALA A 21 -4.19 0.70 -23.95
N VAL A 22 -5.40 0.98 -23.44
CA VAL A 22 -5.85 0.54 -22.10
C VAL A 22 -6.06 -0.98 -22.05
N SER A 23 -6.58 -1.61 -23.12
CA SER A 23 -6.70 -3.08 -23.20
C SER A 23 -5.34 -3.76 -23.40
N SER A 24 -4.42 -3.14 -24.14
CA SER A 24 -3.04 -3.59 -24.32
C SER A 24 -2.23 -3.54 -23.02
N LEU A 25 -2.40 -2.48 -22.21
CA LEU A 25 -1.82 -2.38 -20.87
C LEU A 25 -2.42 -3.39 -19.88
N ARG A 26 -3.70 -3.74 -20.03
CA ARG A 26 -4.33 -4.86 -19.31
C ARG A 26 -3.76 -6.21 -19.72
N ALA A 27 -3.57 -6.45 -21.01
CA ALA A 27 -3.01 -7.69 -21.54
C ALA A 27 -1.53 -7.86 -21.17
N GLN A 28 -0.76 -6.77 -21.17
CA GLN A 28 0.66 -6.83 -20.79
C GLN A 28 0.89 -7.18 -19.32
N ASN A 29 -0.09 -7.02 -18.43
CA ASN A 29 0.00 -7.44 -17.01
C ASN A 29 -0.77 -8.74 -16.70
N ALA A 30 -1.39 -9.36 -17.70
CA ALA A 30 -1.98 -10.68 -17.52
C ALA A 30 -0.86 -11.72 -17.42
N ALA A 31 -0.93 -12.56 -16.38
CA ALA A 31 -0.12 -13.79 -16.36
C ALA A 31 -0.39 -14.56 -17.66
N PRO A 32 0.60 -15.24 -18.26
CA PRO A 32 0.31 -16.20 -19.33
C PRO A 32 -0.78 -17.17 -18.82
N PRO A 33 -1.77 -17.54 -19.66
CA PRO A 33 -2.83 -18.44 -19.25
C PRO A 33 -2.20 -19.73 -18.76
N GLN A 34 -2.23 -19.97 -17.45
CA GLN A 34 -1.78 -21.23 -16.90
C GLN A 34 -2.75 -22.32 -17.36
N PRO A 35 -2.25 -23.53 -17.67
CA PRO A 35 -3.14 -24.65 -17.96
C PRO A 35 -4.14 -24.78 -16.81
N ALA A 36 -5.43 -24.90 -17.16
CA ALA A 36 -6.47 -25.11 -16.17
C ALA A 36 -6.09 -26.31 -15.30
N PRO A 37 -6.28 -26.25 -13.96
CA PRO A 37 -6.02 -27.39 -13.12
C PRO A 37 -6.77 -28.61 -13.69
N PRO A 38 -6.14 -29.80 -13.73
CA PRO A 38 -6.77 -30.99 -14.29
C PRO A 38 -8.14 -31.21 -13.64
N LYS A 39 -9.17 -31.48 -14.43
CA LYS A 39 -10.52 -31.72 -13.90
C LYS A 39 -10.72 -33.21 -13.70
N GLY A 40 -11.16 -33.60 -12.51
CA GLY A 40 -11.70 -34.92 -12.22
C GLY A 40 -13.18 -35.03 -12.58
N PRO A 41 -13.78 -36.22 -12.42
CA PRO A 41 -15.22 -36.39 -12.53
C PRO A 41 -15.96 -35.50 -11.51
N PRO A 42 -17.18 -35.03 -11.83
CA PRO A 42 -18.02 -34.34 -10.86
C PRO A 42 -18.21 -35.18 -9.60
N LEU A 43 -17.95 -34.57 -8.44
CA LEU A 43 -18.11 -35.16 -7.12
C LEU A 43 -18.91 -34.21 -6.24
N ILE A 44 -19.86 -34.76 -5.48
CA ILE A 44 -20.51 -34.02 -4.39
C ILE A 44 -19.84 -34.48 -3.11
N VAL A 45 -19.22 -33.53 -2.41
CA VAL A 45 -18.58 -33.78 -1.13
C VAL A 45 -19.54 -33.36 -0.02
N GLU A 46 -20.04 -34.34 0.72
CA GLU A 46 -21.06 -34.17 1.74
C GLU A 46 -20.47 -34.46 3.12
N GLY A 47 -20.94 -33.73 4.12
CA GLY A 47 -20.52 -33.94 5.50
C GLY A 47 -21.06 -32.88 6.44
N ARG A 48 -20.43 -32.79 7.62
CA ARG A 48 -20.85 -31.87 8.67
C ARG A 48 -19.65 -31.22 9.34
N VAL A 49 -19.81 -29.97 9.75
CA VAL A 49 -18.87 -29.24 10.60
C VAL A 49 -19.46 -29.08 11.98
N VAL A 50 -18.74 -29.56 12.99
CA VAL A 50 -19.17 -29.59 14.39
C VAL A 50 -18.12 -28.97 15.30
N SER A 51 -18.49 -28.76 16.55
CA SER A 51 -17.62 -28.30 17.62
C SER A 51 -18.05 -28.92 18.94
N GLN A 52 -17.28 -28.68 20.00
CA GLN A 52 -17.69 -29.04 21.36
C GLN A 52 -19.01 -28.39 21.82
N TYR A 53 -19.50 -27.35 21.12
CA TYR A 53 -20.77 -26.69 21.40
C TYR A 53 -21.90 -27.10 20.44
N GLY A 54 -21.68 -28.13 19.61
CA GLY A 54 -22.63 -28.59 18.59
C GLY A 54 -22.28 -28.12 17.18
N PRO A 55 -23.23 -28.19 16.23
CA PRO A 55 -22.98 -27.87 14.82
C PRO A 55 -22.56 -26.43 14.57
N VAL A 56 -21.63 -26.24 13.63
CA VAL A 56 -21.07 -24.92 13.31
C VAL A 56 -21.67 -24.39 12.02
N LYS A 57 -22.61 -23.44 12.13
CA LYS A 57 -23.19 -22.71 11.00
C LYS A 57 -22.20 -21.80 10.27
N GLY A 58 -22.27 -21.69 8.95
CA GLY A 58 -21.51 -20.71 8.17
C GLY A 58 -19.98 -20.90 8.22
N ALA A 59 -19.52 -22.12 8.48
CA ALA A 59 -18.12 -22.48 8.29
C ALA A 59 -17.81 -22.58 6.80
N GLN A 60 -16.63 -22.11 6.37
CA GLN A 60 -16.21 -22.23 4.98
C GLN A 60 -15.61 -23.61 4.77
N VAL A 61 -16.25 -24.41 3.91
CA VAL A 61 -15.82 -25.75 3.57
C VAL A 61 -15.28 -25.78 2.15
N ARG A 62 -14.09 -26.35 1.97
CA ARG A 62 -13.45 -26.50 0.66
C ARG A 62 -12.49 -27.68 0.62
N LEU A 63 -12.17 -28.13 -0.59
CA LEU A 63 -10.96 -28.90 -0.81
C LEU A 63 -9.74 -27.97 -0.73
N PRO A 64 -8.63 -28.39 -0.08
CA PRO A 64 -7.44 -27.55 0.05
C PRO A 64 -6.99 -26.97 -1.28
N GLY A 65 -6.75 -25.66 -1.28
CA GLY A 65 -6.18 -24.94 -2.43
C GLY A 65 -7.18 -24.51 -3.49
N GLN A 66 -8.43 -24.98 -3.39
CA GLN A 66 -9.48 -24.64 -4.33
C GLN A 66 -10.12 -23.29 -3.97
N SER A 67 -10.45 -22.51 -5.01
CA SER A 67 -11.16 -21.24 -4.85
C SER A 67 -12.63 -21.45 -4.48
N GLN A 68 -13.23 -22.52 -5.02
CA GLN A 68 -14.61 -22.92 -4.74
C GLN A 68 -14.76 -23.36 -3.27
N MET A 69 -15.82 -22.88 -2.64
CA MET A 69 -16.18 -23.22 -1.27
C MET A 69 -17.69 -23.15 -1.09
N VAL A 70 -18.18 -23.78 -0.03
CA VAL A 70 -19.56 -23.68 0.43
C VAL A 70 -19.61 -23.26 1.90
N LEU A 71 -20.75 -22.74 2.33
CA LEU A 71 -21.01 -22.43 3.74
C LEU A 71 -21.90 -23.51 4.33
N THR A 72 -21.61 -23.91 5.56
CA THR A 72 -22.48 -24.84 6.29
C THR A 72 -23.81 -24.20 6.68
N ASP A 73 -24.87 -25.01 6.73
CA ASP A 73 -26.20 -24.62 7.19
C ASP A 73 -26.30 -24.51 8.73
N ASN A 74 -27.51 -24.33 9.29
CA ASN A 74 -27.71 -24.21 10.74
C ASN A 74 -27.35 -25.49 11.51
N GLN A 75 -27.39 -26.64 10.85
CA GLN A 75 -27.10 -27.97 11.38
C GLN A 75 -25.65 -28.37 11.10
N GLY A 76 -24.85 -27.49 10.49
CA GLY A 76 -23.45 -27.72 10.17
C GLY A 76 -23.23 -28.53 8.90
N HIS A 77 -24.29 -28.90 8.17
CA HIS A 77 -24.17 -29.69 6.94
C HIS A 77 -23.70 -28.84 5.77
N TYR A 78 -23.02 -29.49 4.83
CA TYR A 78 -22.58 -28.88 3.59
C TYR A 78 -22.64 -29.89 2.43
N ASP A 79 -22.89 -29.36 1.23
CA ASP A 79 -22.84 -30.09 -0.04
C ASP A 79 -21.91 -29.36 -1.01
N LEU A 80 -20.64 -29.76 -1.07
CA LEU A 80 -19.63 -29.15 -1.92
C LEU A 80 -19.55 -29.87 -3.26
N LYS A 81 -20.15 -29.29 -4.29
CA LYS A 81 -20.01 -29.77 -5.68
C LYS A 81 -18.64 -29.39 -6.23
N THR A 82 -17.85 -30.33 -6.71
CA THR A 82 -16.51 -30.05 -7.24
C THR A 82 -16.19 -30.93 -8.45
N THR A 83 -15.26 -30.45 -9.28
CA THR A 83 -14.62 -31.24 -10.35
C THR A 83 -13.10 -31.27 -10.14
N ALA A 84 -12.63 -30.93 -8.94
CA ALA A 84 -11.21 -31.00 -8.63
C ALA A 84 -10.76 -32.47 -8.61
N PRO A 85 -9.55 -32.77 -9.10
CA PRO A 85 -9.05 -34.13 -9.15
C PRO A 85 -8.74 -34.58 -7.72
N VAL A 86 -9.43 -35.61 -7.29
CA VAL A 86 -9.25 -36.24 -5.97
C VAL A 86 -8.15 -37.29 -6.13
N MET A 87 -6.92 -36.98 -5.68
CA MET A 87 -5.77 -37.87 -5.77
C MET A 87 -5.22 -38.20 -4.37
N GLY A 88 -4.70 -39.42 -4.19
CA GLY A 88 -4.06 -39.85 -2.94
C GLY A 88 -5.05 -40.06 -1.79
N ARG A 89 -4.76 -39.48 -0.61
CA ARG A 89 -5.67 -39.44 0.56
C ARG A 89 -6.33 -38.07 0.61
N PRO A 90 -7.48 -37.89 -0.05
CA PRO A 90 -8.09 -36.57 -0.13
C PRO A 90 -8.65 -36.13 1.22
N MET A 91 -8.59 -34.84 1.47
CA MET A 91 -9.17 -34.22 2.67
C MET A 91 -10.09 -33.10 2.27
N VAL A 92 -11.13 -32.90 3.08
CA VAL A 92 -11.96 -31.70 3.06
C VAL A 92 -11.65 -30.88 4.30
N THR A 93 -11.56 -29.56 4.13
CA THR A 93 -11.20 -28.63 5.20
C THR A 93 -12.35 -27.71 5.52
N ALA A 94 -12.43 -27.29 6.79
CA ALA A 94 -13.32 -26.25 7.22
C ALA A 94 -12.59 -25.21 8.08
N GLY A 95 -12.98 -23.94 7.91
CA GLY A 95 -12.48 -22.85 8.72
C GLY A 95 -13.54 -21.77 8.92
N LYS A 96 -13.56 -21.17 10.10
CA LYS A 96 -14.47 -20.08 10.45
C LYS A 96 -13.77 -19.09 11.37
N ALA A 97 -14.07 -17.80 11.22
CA ALA A 97 -13.47 -16.78 12.08
C ALA A 97 -13.77 -17.07 13.56
N GLY A 98 -12.72 -17.10 14.38
CA GLY A 98 -12.81 -17.49 15.80
C GLY A 98 -12.63 -18.98 16.07
N TRP A 99 -12.35 -19.78 15.05
CA TRP A 99 -12.10 -21.21 15.14
C TRP A 99 -10.77 -21.57 14.48
N PHE A 100 -10.08 -22.57 15.01
CA PHE A 100 -8.95 -23.19 14.32
C PHE A 100 -9.48 -23.94 13.10
N ASN A 101 -8.79 -23.80 11.97
CA ASN A 101 -9.10 -24.57 10.77
C ASN A 101 -8.82 -26.06 11.06
N ASN A 102 -9.65 -26.95 10.52
CA ASN A 102 -9.44 -28.38 10.63
C ASN A 102 -9.87 -29.12 9.36
N ALA A 103 -9.59 -30.42 9.30
CA ALA A 103 -9.89 -31.27 8.16
C ALA A 103 -10.50 -32.60 8.58
N ALA A 104 -11.17 -33.26 7.62
CA ALA A 104 -11.54 -34.66 7.70
C ALA A 104 -11.10 -35.39 6.43
N SER A 105 -10.83 -36.68 6.56
CA SER A 105 -10.59 -37.56 5.41
C SER A 105 -11.85 -37.61 4.54
N LEU A 106 -11.64 -37.52 3.23
CA LEU A 106 -12.67 -37.66 2.23
C LEU A 106 -12.62 -39.08 1.66
N SER A 107 -13.76 -39.77 1.61
CA SER A 107 -13.84 -41.05 0.90
C SER A 107 -13.94 -40.81 -0.61
N TRP A 108 -13.59 -41.82 -1.41
CA TRP A 108 -13.69 -41.76 -2.87
C TRP A 108 -15.12 -41.52 -3.38
N GLY A 109 -16.13 -41.90 -2.58
CA GLY A 109 -17.55 -41.67 -2.87
C GLY A 109 -18.07 -40.28 -2.49
N GLY A 110 -17.22 -39.38 -2.00
CA GLY A 110 -17.60 -38.01 -1.65
C GLY A 110 -18.08 -37.83 -0.21
N GLN A 111 -18.19 -38.89 0.57
CA GLN A 111 -18.54 -38.79 1.99
C GLN A 111 -17.30 -38.41 2.82
N ALA A 112 -17.43 -37.37 3.64
CA ALA A 112 -16.44 -37.00 4.63
C ALA A 112 -16.96 -37.25 6.05
N GLY A 113 -16.06 -37.61 6.97
CA GLY A 113 -16.38 -37.59 8.39
C GLY A 113 -16.60 -36.16 8.90
N ASP A 114 -17.12 -36.04 10.12
CA ASP A 114 -17.34 -34.74 10.77
C ASP A 114 -16.03 -33.96 10.91
N ILE A 115 -16.01 -32.71 10.42
CA ILE A 115 -14.90 -31.79 10.64
C ILE A 115 -15.13 -31.07 11.96
N THR A 116 -14.34 -31.42 12.98
CA THR A 116 -14.46 -30.78 14.30
C THR A 116 -13.62 -29.51 14.36
N LEU A 117 -14.25 -28.35 14.57
CA LEU A 117 -13.55 -27.09 14.80
C LEU A 117 -13.43 -26.80 16.30
N TYR A 118 -12.24 -26.35 16.70
CA TYR A 118 -11.95 -25.92 18.06
C TYR A 118 -11.95 -24.40 18.14
N PRO A 119 -12.54 -23.81 19.18
CA PRO A 119 -12.56 -22.36 19.32
C PRO A 119 -11.13 -21.85 19.49
N VAL A 120 -10.80 -20.74 18.84
CA VAL A 120 -9.57 -20.02 19.15
C VAL A 120 -9.71 -19.47 20.55
N PHE A 121 -8.81 -19.88 21.44
CA PHE A 121 -8.75 -19.31 22.77
C PHE A 121 -8.48 -17.81 22.66
N LEU A 122 -9.20 -16.97 23.40
CA LEU A 122 -9.12 -15.53 23.24
C LEU A 122 -8.29 -14.84 24.33
N GLN A 123 -7.77 -15.59 25.30
CA GLN A 123 -6.86 -15.01 26.28
C GLN A 123 -5.57 -14.60 25.59
N ASP A 124 -5.25 -13.33 25.69
CA ASP A 124 -3.98 -12.80 25.23
C ASP A 124 -2.92 -13.07 26.31
N ASP A 125 -1.72 -13.44 25.89
CA ASP A 125 -0.56 -13.57 26.76
C ASP A 125 0.27 -12.28 26.68
N PRO A 126 0.22 -11.42 27.73
CA PRO A 126 0.99 -10.19 27.73
C PRO A 126 2.51 -10.43 27.80
N SER A 127 2.97 -11.65 28.09
CA SER A 127 4.39 -12.01 28.06
C SER A 127 4.87 -12.48 26.68
N TYR A 128 3.97 -12.61 25.69
CA TYR A 128 4.29 -13.15 24.38
C TYR A 128 5.38 -12.36 23.64
N GLN A 129 6.48 -13.04 23.35
CA GLN A 129 7.55 -12.59 22.49
C GLN A 129 7.27 -13.04 21.06
N TYR A 130 7.33 -12.09 20.14
CA TYR A 130 7.12 -12.37 18.73
C TYR A 130 8.20 -13.31 18.20
N TYR A 131 7.84 -14.18 17.28
CA TYR A 131 8.82 -15.03 16.61
C TYR A 131 9.65 -14.20 15.62
N SER A 132 10.94 -14.50 15.57
CA SER A 132 11.81 -13.99 14.50
C SER A 132 11.28 -14.49 13.13
N PRO A 133 11.34 -13.68 12.07
CA PRO A 133 11.06 -14.10 10.70
C PRO A 133 11.84 -15.36 10.27
N LEU A 134 13.00 -15.65 10.89
CA LEU A 134 13.77 -16.87 10.66
C LEU A 134 13.01 -18.15 11.03
N VAL A 135 12.05 -18.08 11.96
CA VAL A 135 11.16 -19.21 12.28
C VAL A 135 10.27 -19.51 11.07
N CYS A 136 9.70 -18.46 10.46
CA CYS A 136 8.84 -18.56 9.29
C CYS A 136 9.63 -18.97 8.03
N PHE A 137 10.86 -18.46 7.87
CA PHE A 137 11.75 -18.74 6.73
C PHE A 137 11.98 -20.24 6.50
N ARG A 138 11.96 -21.06 7.56
CA ARG A 138 12.17 -22.52 7.46
C ARG A 138 11.18 -23.22 6.54
N CYS A 139 9.96 -22.68 6.42
CA CYS A 139 8.91 -23.22 5.53
C CYS A 139 8.50 -22.21 4.45
N HIS A 140 8.63 -20.91 4.70
CA HIS A 140 8.17 -19.82 3.83
C HIS A 140 9.33 -18.98 3.26
N GLY A 141 10.47 -19.62 2.95
CA GLY A 141 11.73 -18.93 2.68
C GLY A 141 11.64 -17.83 1.62
N ARG A 142 10.96 -18.06 0.50
CA ARG A 142 10.75 -17.07 -0.56
C ARG A 142 9.91 -15.89 -0.11
N LEU A 143 8.79 -16.12 0.57
CA LEU A 143 7.97 -15.02 1.06
C LEU A 143 8.75 -14.18 2.07
N THR A 144 9.55 -14.82 2.93
CA THR A 144 10.45 -14.12 3.84
C THR A 144 11.52 -13.31 3.08
N ARG A 145 12.14 -13.85 2.01
CA ARG A 145 13.09 -13.08 1.17
C ARG A 145 12.45 -11.89 0.47
N ILE A 146 11.22 -12.04 -0.02
CA ILE A 146 10.49 -10.94 -0.65
C ILE A 146 10.15 -9.87 0.39
N TRP A 147 9.68 -10.28 1.58
CA TRP A 147 9.40 -9.37 2.69
C TRP A 147 10.65 -8.65 3.18
N ASP A 148 11.78 -9.36 3.27
CA ASP A 148 13.07 -8.81 3.72
C ASP A 148 13.58 -7.72 2.77
N GLN A 149 13.21 -7.73 1.49
CA GLN A 149 13.52 -6.63 0.56
C GLN A 149 12.60 -5.41 0.73
N SER A 150 11.55 -5.50 1.55
CA SER A 150 10.56 -4.44 1.73
C SER A 150 10.97 -3.44 2.81
N LYS A 151 10.36 -2.25 2.77
CA LYS A 151 10.53 -1.26 3.86
C LYS A 151 9.85 -1.68 5.16
N MET A 152 8.97 -2.70 5.15
CA MET A 152 8.33 -3.20 6.35
C MET A 152 9.30 -3.99 7.23
N ALA A 153 10.18 -4.80 6.62
CA ALA A 153 11.20 -5.56 7.35
C ALA A 153 12.20 -4.65 8.07
N HIS A 154 12.56 -3.53 7.43
CA HIS A 154 13.58 -2.59 7.92
C HIS A 154 12.98 -1.31 8.52
N ALA A 155 11.73 -1.36 8.99
CA ALA A 155 11.03 -0.16 9.43
C ALA A 155 11.62 0.44 10.72
N THR A 156 12.07 -0.41 11.65
CA THR A 156 12.68 0.02 12.91
C THR A 156 14.11 0.52 12.69
N SER A 157 14.87 -0.15 11.83
CA SER A 157 16.29 0.12 11.55
C SER A 157 16.53 1.17 10.46
N ASN A 158 15.47 1.81 9.94
CA ASN A 158 15.58 2.78 8.85
C ASN A 158 16.39 4.02 9.28
N PRO A 159 17.57 4.29 8.67
CA PRO A 159 18.42 5.41 9.09
C PRO A 159 17.75 6.78 8.96
N LEU A 160 16.91 6.99 7.94
CA LEU A 160 16.19 8.27 7.75
C LEU A 160 15.15 8.48 8.86
N LEU A 161 14.48 7.42 9.31
CA LEU A 161 13.59 7.50 10.46
C LEU A 161 14.37 7.84 11.72
N LEU A 162 15.45 7.11 12.00
CA LEU A 162 16.25 7.29 13.21
C LEU A 162 16.82 8.71 13.27
N GLN A 163 17.25 9.28 12.15
CA GLN A 163 17.72 10.66 12.08
C GLN A 163 16.61 11.72 12.15
N MET A 164 15.37 11.38 11.78
CA MET A 164 14.21 12.23 12.05
C MET A 164 13.79 12.15 13.52
N TYR A 165 13.99 11.01 14.17
CA TYR A 165 13.60 10.79 15.55
C TYR A 165 14.65 11.36 16.52
N TYR A 166 15.91 10.97 16.38
CA TYR A 166 17.02 11.36 17.27
C TYR A 166 17.87 12.52 16.77
N GLY A 167 17.88 12.78 15.46
CA GLY A 167 18.82 13.72 14.82
C GLY A 167 20.06 13.04 14.26
N THR A 168 20.81 13.76 13.44
CA THR A 168 22.17 13.37 13.04
C THR A 168 23.10 13.40 14.26
N GLU A 169 24.30 12.84 14.14
CA GLU A 169 25.31 12.94 15.18
C GLU A 169 25.61 14.39 15.56
N GLN A 170 25.82 15.26 14.57
CA GLN A 170 26.07 16.67 14.78
C GLN A 170 24.89 17.40 15.45
N GLU A 171 23.65 17.10 15.04
CA GLU A 171 22.46 17.70 15.64
C GLU A 171 22.31 17.31 17.12
N ARG A 172 22.62 16.04 17.44
CA ARG A 172 22.59 15.54 18.83
C ARG A 172 23.64 16.22 19.70
N LEU A 173 24.88 16.32 19.21
CA LEU A 173 25.99 16.96 19.94
C LEU A 173 25.69 18.43 20.28
N ASN A 174 25.07 19.15 19.34
CA ASN A 174 24.81 20.58 19.51
C ASN A 174 23.45 20.88 20.16
N GLY A 175 22.61 19.85 20.39
CA GLY A 175 21.23 20.02 20.86
C GLY A 175 20.34 20.84 19.93
N LYS A 176 20.74 21.00 18.66
CA LYS A 176 20.08 21.88 17.67
C LYS A 176 19.91 21.10 16.37
N GLY A 177 18.68 20.99 15.90
CA GLY A 177 18.39 20.25 14.67
C GLY A 177 16.91 20.02 14.39
N ILE A 178 16.64 19.31 13.31
CA ILE A 178 15.29 18.91 12.89
C ILE A 178 15.05 17.47 13.34
N ALA A 179 14.86 17.26 14.64
CA ALA A 179 14.59 15.93 15.20
C ALA A 179 13.47 15.96 16.23
N TYR A 180 12.71 14.87 16.33
CA TYR A 180 11.62 14.76 17.28
C TYR A 180 12.11 14.85 18.72
N LYS A 181 13.12 14.07 19.12
CA LYS A 181 13.67 14.06 20.48
C LYS A 181 14.41 15.34 20.86
N ILE A 182 14.84 16.15 19.90
CA ILE A 182 15.36 17.50 20.18
C ILE A 182 14.21 18.46 20.47
N ALA A 183 13.12 18.38 19.71
CA ALA A 183 11.94 19.23 19.91
C ALA A 183 11.09 18.84 21.13
N GLU A 184 11.01 17.53 21.41
CA GLU A 184 10.13 16.93 22.42
C GLU A 184 10.94 15.93 23.29
N PRO A 185 11.93 16.40 24.08
CA PRO A 185 12.89 15.53 24.77
C PRO A 185 12.25 14.54 25.75
N ASN A 186 11.13 14.94 26.37
CA ASN A 186 10.42 14.14 27.36
C ASN A 186 9.32 13.25 26.75
N SER A 187 9.11 13.31 25.43
CA SER A 187 8.10 12.49 24.75
C SER A 187 8.76 11.37 23.95
N GLN A 188 8.09 10.22 23.88
CA GLN A 188 8.43 9.11 22.96
C GLN A 188 7.62 9.16 21.66
N GLY A 189 6.65 10.07 21.57
CA GLY A 189 5.76 10.18 20.42
C GLY A 189 5.01 8.87 20.13
N ASN A 190 4.72 8.65 18.85
CA ASN A 190 4.00 7.48 18.36
C ASN A 190 4.78 6.72 17.26
N CYS A 191 6.07 7.02 17.05
CA CYS A 191 6.85 6.47 15.95
C CYS A 191 6.90 4.93 16.00
N ALA A 192 7.13 4.35 17.18
CA ALA A 192 7.17 2.91 17.37
C ALA A 192 5.84 2.19 17.05
N GLN A 193 4.69 2.87 17.14
CA GLN A 193 3.39 2.27 16.84
C GLN A 193 3.28 1.77 15.39
N CYS A 194 3.99 2.42 14.47
CA CYS A 194 4.02 2.04 13.05
C CYS A 194 5.34 1.39 12.63
N HIS A 195 6.45 1.78 13.27
CA HIS A 195 7.80 1.36 12.88
C HIS A 195 8.35 0.16 13.66
N ALA A 196 7.78 -0.16 14.82
CA ALA A 196 8.13 -1.32 15.63
C ALA A 196 6.87 -1.85 16.35
N PRO A 197 5.80 -2.18 15.62
CA PRO A 197 4.49 -2.37 16.22
C PRO A 197 4.41 -3.60 17.13
N GLY A 198 5.29 -4.59 16.94
CA GLY A 198 5.43 -5.73 17.86
C GLY A 198 6.00 -5.35 19.24
N ALA A 199 6.85 -4.31 19.32
CA ALA A 199 7.24 -3.74 20.61
C ALA A 199 6.11 -2.86 21.17
N ALA A 200 5.57 -1.96 20.34
CA ALA A 200 4.59 -0.96 20.78
C ALA A 200 3.24 -1.53 21.21
N SER A 201 2.91 -2.76 20.78
CA SER A 201 1.68 -3.48 21.18
C SER A 201 1.73 -4.07 22.59
N ASP A 202 2.90 -4.06 23.25
CA ASP A 202 3.06 -4.46 24.64
C ASP A 202 3.32 -3.21 25.50
N PRO A 203 2.39 -2.83 26.40
CA PRO A 203 2.57 -1.65 27.24
C PRO A 203 3.75 -1.77 28.22
N LYS A 204 4.30 -2.97 28.46
CA LYS A 204 5.47 -3.19 29.30
C LYS A 204 6.80 -2.98 28.56
N ARG A 205 6.77 -2.85 27.23
CA ARG A 205 7.97 -2.69 26.41
C ARG A 205 8.25 -1.22 26.13
N SER A 206 9.52 -0.94 25.85
CA SER A 206 9.93 0.38 25.41
C SER A 206 9.23 0.77 24.11
N ARG A 207 8.94 2.06 23.99
CA ARG A 207 8.50 2.71 22.75
C ARG A 207 9.61 3.55 22.13
N ASP A 208 10.79 3.57 22.74
CA ASP A 208 11.98 4.19 22.19
C ASP A 208 12.62 3.27 21.14
N LEU A 209 12.90 3.80 19.95
CA LEU A 209 13.35 3.01 18.81
C LEU A 209 14.78 2.45 18.98
N ASP A 210 15.67 3.18 19.65
CA ASP A 210 17.05 2.77 19.90
C ASP A 210 17.09 1.68 20.98
N GLU A 211 16.29 1.82 22.04
CA GLU A 211 16.10 0.74 23.02
C GLU A 211 15.53 -0.53 22.39
N ILE A 212 14.57 -0.41 21.48
CA ILE A 212 14.03 -1.56 20.73
C ILE A 212 15.11 -2.19 19.84
N LEU A 213 15.90 -1.40 19.12
CA LEU A 213 16.97 -1.89 18.23
C LEU A 213 18.09 -2.61 18.99
N ARG A 214 18.41 -2.18 20.21
CA ARG A 214 19.42 -2.80 21.07
C ARG A 214 18.88 -3.97 21.89
N SER A 215 17.58 -4.22 21.83
CA SER A 215 16.94 -5.29 22.58
C SER A 215 17.42 -6.67 22.09
N PRO A 216 17.62 -7.65 23.00
CA PRO A 216 17.88 -9.04 22.60
C PRO A 216 16.63 -9.76 22.05
N LEU A 217 15.47 -9.10 22.09
CA LEU A 217 14.21 -9.63 21.55
C LEU A 217 14.18 -9.49 20.01
N THR A 218 13.18 -10.10 19.37
CA THR A 218 12.97 -10.07 17.91
C THR A 218 12.12 -8.89 17.43
N THR A 219 11.67 -8.04 18.35
CA THR A 219 10.74 -6.94 18.02
C THR A 219 11.36 -5.79 17.22
N TRP A 220 12.66 -5.85 16.93
CA TRP A 220 13.36 -4.93 16.04
C TRP A 220 13.29 -5.33 14.56
N ASP A 221 12.76 -6.52 14.22
CA ASP A 221 12.52 -7.02 12.84
C ASP A 221 11.42 -6.22 12.08
N GLY A 222 11.22 -4.94 12.42
CA GLY A 222 10.23 -4.07 11.80
C GLY A 222 8.79 -4.53 12.01
N ILE A 223 8.02 -4.56 10.91
CA ILE A 223 6.68 -5.13 10.85
C ILE A 223 6.81 -6.60 10.43
N SER A 224 6.98 -7.46 11.43
CA SER A 224 7.29 -8.88 11.24
C SER A 224 6.09 -9.72 10.79
N CYS A 225 6.38 -10.92 10.27
CA CYS A 225 5.38 -11.92 9.90
C CYS A 225 4.44 -12.21 11.08
N ASP A 226 5.03 -12.45 12.26
CA ASP A 226 4.29 -12.83 13.45
C ASP A 226 3.41 -11.67 13.94
N TYR A 227 3.88 -10.41 13.91
CA TYR A 227 3.00 -9.27 14.24
C TYR A 227 1.75 -9.22 13.36
N CYS A 228 1.92 -9.25 12.03
CA CYS A 228 0.79 -9.22 11.10
C CYS A 228 -0.12 -10.43 11.30
N HIS A 229 0.45 -11.63 11.43
CA HIS A 229 -0.28 -12.88 11.59
C HIS A 229 -0.83 -13.14 12.99
N LYS A 230 -0.66 -12.23 13.96
CA LYS A 230 -1.40 -12.21 15.25
C LYS A 230 -2.63 -11.31 15.23
N THR A 231 -2.87 -10.60 14.13
CA THR A 231 -4.06 -9.75 13.97
C THR A 231 -5.29 -10.61 13.68
N ARG A 232 -6.12 -10.84 14.71
CA ARG A 232 -7.35 -11.62 14.59
C ARG A 232 -8.45 -10.82 13.88
N LYS A 233 -8.59 -9.55 14.25
CA LYS A 233 -9.59 -8.60 13.72
C LYS A 233 -9.01 -7.20 13.69
N VAL A 234 -9.68 -6.31 12.98
CA VAL A 234 -9.56 -4.86 13.15
C VAL A 234 -10.92 -4.36 13.62
N LEU A 235 -10.92 -3.59 14.71
CA LEU A 235 -12.12 -3.13 15.40
C LEU A 235 -12.25 -1.61 15.31
N PRO A 236 -13.47 -1.06 15.34
CA PRO A 236 -13.67 0.37 15.51
C PRO A 236 -12.93 0.88 16.76
N ALA A 237 -12.15 1.93 16.58
CA ALA A 237 -11.37 2.59 17.63
C ALA A 237 -11.39 4.10 17.34
N PRO A 238 -12.40 4.85 17.85
CA PRO A 238 -12.60 6.27 17.50
C PRO A 238 -11.42 7.20 17.82
N LEU A 239 -10.56 6.80 18.77
CA LEU A 239 -9.36 7.54 19.16
C LEU A 239 -8.14 7.24 18.27
N SER A 240 -8.20 6.19 17.43
CA SER A 240 -7.16 5.88 16.46
C SER A 240 -7.23 6.86 15.29
N PRO A 241 -6.09 7.28 14.69
CA PRO A 241 -6.07 8.10 13.49
C PRO A 241 -6.94 7.57 12.34
N SER A 242 -7.04 6.25 12.18
CA SER A 242 -7.88 5.63 11.13
C SER A 242 -9.34 5.42 11.53
N GLY A 243 -9.67 5.60 12.81
CA GLY A 243 -10.91 5.11 13.40
C GLY A 243 -10.92 3.60 13.67
N PHE A 244 -9.80 2.90 13.49
CA PHE A 244 -9.67 1.46 13.64
C PHE A 244 -8.38 1.05 14.37
N ALA A 245 -8.41 -0.08 15.08
CA ALA A 245 -7.24 -0.65 15.74
C ALA A 245 -7.20 -2.18 15.60
N PRO A 246 -6.01 -2.80 15.54
CA PRO A 246 -5.89 -4.24 15.46
C PRO A 246 -6.21 -4.89 16.81
N ALA A 247 -7.01 -5.96 16.79
CA ALA A 247 -7.20 -6.87 17.90
C ALA A 247 -6.22 -8.04 17.73
N LEU A 248 -5.13 -7.99 18.49
CA LEU A 248 -4.10 -9.02 18.50
C LEU A 248 -4.52 -10.16 19.43
N VAL A 249 -4.20 -11.40 19.07
CA VAL A 249 -4.25 -12.55 19.99
C VAL A 249 -2.89 -13.22 19.96
N ARG A 250 -2.17 -13.10 21.06
CA ARG A 250 -0.81 -13.58 21.26
C ARG A 250 -0.84 -14.72 22.27
N GLN A 251 -0.37 -15.88 21.85
CA GLN A 251 -0.39 -17.09 22.66
C GLN A 251 0.82 -17.94 22.31
N TYR A 252 1.40 -18.53 23.34
CA TYR A 252 2.35 -19.62 23.19
C TYR A 252 1.62 -20.97 23.07
N PRO A 253 2.23 -21.95 22.41
CA PRO A 253 1.74 -23.31 22.49
C PRO A 253 1.73 -23.77 23.95
N PHE A 254 0.57 -24.22 24.43
CA PHE A 254 0.44 -24.81 25.78
C PHE A 254 1.30 -26.07 25.91
N GLN A 255 1.38 -26.87 24.85
CA GLN A 255 2.28 -28.01 24.67
C GLN A 255 2.63 -28.17 23.18
N GLY A 256 3.81 -28.71 22.86
CA GLY A 256 4.25 -28.96 21.48
C GLY A 256 4.93 -27.76 20.80
N ARG A 257 4.95 -27.75 19.46
CA ARG A 257 5.63 -26.74 18.64
C ARG A 257 4.67 -25.84 17.85
N SER A 258 3.39 -25.82 18.20
CA SER A 258 2.36 -25.16 17.39
C SER A 258 2.43 -23.64 17.46
N ILE A 259 2.17 -22.98 16.32
CA ILE A 259 2.23 -21.53 16.19
C ILE A 259 0.83 -21.03 15.80
N LEU A 260 0.15 -20.32 16.71
CA LEU A 260 -1.13 -19.65 16.40
C LEU A 260 -0.90 -18.56 15.36
N VAL A 261 -1.60 -18.65 14.24
CA VAL A 261 -1.53 -17.64 13.16
C VAL A 261 -2.91 -17.41 12.56
N PHE A 262 -3.20 -16.15 12.25
CA PHE A 262 -4.40 -15.74 11.54
C PHE A 262 -4.09 -15.48 10.08
N GLY A 263 -5.01 -15.81 9.18
CA GLY A 263 -4.77 -15.59 7.75
C GLY A 263 -6.03 -15.64 6.88
N PRO A 264 -5.89 -15.35 5.58
CA PRO A 264 -7.02 -15.23 4.65
C PRO A 264 -7.66 -16.56 4.23
N TYR A 265 -7.11 -17.69 4.68
CA TYR A 265 -7.45 -19.03 4.22
C TYR A 265 -8.11 -19.87 5.32
N SER A 266 -9.19 -20.55 4.97
CA SER A 266 -9.96 -21.47 5.84
C SER A 266 -9.52 -22.93 5.74
N ASP A 267 -8.52 -23.22 4.92
CA ASP A 267 -8.05 -24.57 4.58
C ASP A 267 -6.59 -24.83 4.95
N VAL A 268 -5.98 -23.94 5.75
CA VAL A 268 -4.63 -24.16 6.28
C VAL A 268 -4.74 -25.00 7.54
N VAL A 269 -4.34 -26.27 7.47
CA VAL A 269 -4.38 -27.25 8.58
C VAL A 269 -3.02 -27.88 8.87
N THR A 270 -1.99 -27.42 8.16
CA THR A 270 -0.64 -27.98 8.17
C THR A 270 0.11 -27.63 9.45
N GLN A 271 0.65 -28.64 10.15
CA GLN A 271 1.53 -28.44 11.31
C GLN A 271 2.88 -27.84 10.89
N PRO A 272 3.53 -27.01 11.73
CA PRO A 272 3.15 -26.65 13.11
C PRO A 272 2.12 -25.51 13.21
N MET A 273 1.51 -25.04 12.12
CA MET A 273 0.57 -23.92 12.22
C MET A 273 -0.73 -24.34 12.90
N ALA A 274 -1.09 -23.64 13.97
CA ALA A 274 -2.45 -23.63 14.51
C ALA A 274 -3.20 -22.47 13.86
N ALA A 275 -3.57 -22.65 12.58
CA ALA A 275 -4.09 -21.56 11.76
C ALA A 275 -5.59 -21.30 12.02
N SER A 276 -5.97 -20.03 12.00
CA SER A 276 -7.37 -19.61 12.04
C SER A 276 -7.69 -18.66 10.90
N TYR A 277 -8.80 -18.92 10.21
CA TYR A 277 -9.33 -18.00 9.21
C TYR A 277 -9.68 -16.64 9.83
N ALA A 278 -9.13 -15.57 9.25
CA ALA A 278 -9.43 -14.19 9.61
C ALA A 278 -9.76 -13.36 8.35
N PRO A 279 -11.02 -12.91 8.18
CA PRO A 279 -11.42 -12.15 6.99
C PRO A 279 -10.76 -10.78 6.88
N VAL A 280 -10.16 -10.26 7.96
CA VAL A 280 -9.51 -8.95 7.96
C VAL A 280 -8.32 -8.88 7.00
N PHE A 281 -7.60 -9.98 6.74
CA PHE A 281 -6.54 -10.05 5.73
C PHE A 281 -7.03 -9.78 4.30
N LYS A 282 -8.35 -9.77 4.13
CA LYS A 282 -9.09 -9.49 2.91
C LYS A 282 -9.84 -8.16 3.05
N GLN A 283 -9.36 -7.20 3.86
CA GLN A 283 -10.00 -5.88 4.08
C GLN A 283 -8.95 -4.77 4.05
N GLY A 284 -9.32 -3.55 3.63
CA GLY A 284 -8.38 -2.42 3.60
C GLY A 284 -8.04 -1.90 5.00
N GLU A 285 -8.96 -2.09 5.94
CA GLU A 285 -8.87 -1.79 7.36
C GLU A 285 -7.64 -2.45 8.01
N PHE A 286 -7.19 -3.60 7.50
CA PHE A 286 -5.98 -4.28 7.96
C PHE A 286 -4.74 -3.37 7.92
N CYS A 287 -4.62 -2.56 6.87
CA CYS A 287 -3.49 -1.66 6.68
C CYS A 287 -3.66 -0.33 7.45
N SER A 288 -4.87 -0.04 7.93
CA SER A 288 -5.23 1.27 8.50
C SER A 288 -4.50 1.60 9.80
N SER A 289 -4.06 0.57 10.55
CA SER A 289 -3.33 0.73 11.81
C SER A 289 -2.04 1.53 11.68
N CYS A 290 -1.37 1.45 10.52
CA CYS A 290 -0.11 2.15 10.27
C CYS A 290 -0.22 3.18 9.12
N HIS A 291 -1.23 3.07 8.26
CA HIS A 291 -1.41 3.94 7.08
C HIS A 291 -2.31 5.17 7.32
N SER A 292 -2.40 5.61 8.57
CA SER A 292 -3.10 6.81 9.01
C SER A 292 -2.33 7.50 10.15
N HIS A 293 -2.21 8.82 10.08
CA HIS A 293 -1.65 9.66 11.13
C HIS A 293 -2.32 11.04 11.10
N LEU A 294 -2.87 11.42 12.24
CA LEU A 294 -3.45 12.73 12.48
C LEU A 294 -2.67 13.40 13.61
N LYS A 295 -2.47 14.72 13.53
CA LYS A 295 -1.82 15.50 14.58
C LYS A 295 -2.82 16.46 15.22
N PRO A 296 -3.23 16.24 16.47
CA PRO A 296 -3.89 17.27 17.27
C PRO A 296 -2.98 18.50 17.41
N LEU A 297 -3.58 19.68 17.29
CA LEU A 297 -2.92 20.94 17.60
C LEU A 297 -2.92 21.17 19.12
N PRO A 298 -1.95 21.92 19.66
CA PRO A 298 -1.98 22.37 21.05
C PRO A 298 -3.29 23.06 21.40
N ALA A 299 -3.70 22.98 22.67
CA ALA A 299 -4.94 23.60 23.13
C ALA A 299 -4.98 25.10 22.76
N GLY A 300 -6.14 25.56 22.27
CA GLY A 300 -6.33 26.93 21.79
C GLY A 300 -5.92 27.18 20.34
N ASN A 301 -5.05 26.35 19.74
CA ASN A 301 -4.60 26.52 18.37
C ASN A 301 -5.62 25.96 17.37
N LYS A 302 -5.85 26.71 16.29
CA LYS A 302 -6.74 26.36 15.18
C LYS A 302 -6.07 26.64 13.84
N TRP A 303 -6.46 25.91 12.81
CA TRP A 303 -6.07 26.19 11.42
C TRP A 303 -7.31 26.27 10.53
N ASP A 304 -7.21 26.86 9.34
CA ASP A 304 -8.35 26.96 8.44
C ASP A 304 -8.28 25.87 7.35
N PRO A 305 -9.00 24.74 7.48
CA PRO A 305 -8.99 23.68 6.48
C PRO A 305 -9.62 24.10 5.15
N SER A 306 -10.56 25.06 5.16
CA SER A 306 -11.29 25.46 3.94
C SER A 306 -10.40 26.12 2.89
N LYS A 307 -9.22 26.61 3.29
CA LYS A 307 -8.19 27.14 2.39
C LYS A 307 -7.47 26.07 1.57
N VAL A 308 -7.60 24.79 1.94
CA VAL A 308 -6.82 23.69 1.35
C VAL A 308 -7.71 22.55 0.87
N TYR A 309 -8.76 22.22 1.63
CA TYR A 309 -9.59 21.06 1.39
C TYR A 309 -11.06 21.44 1.23
N THR A 310 -11.77 20.69 0.41
CA THR A 310 -13.23 20.79 0.34
C THR A 310 -13.88 20.21 1.61
N PRO A 311 -15.14 20.58 1.92
CA PRO A 311 -15.88 19.93 3.00
C PRO A 311 -15.94 18.41 2.87
N ASP A 312 -16.10 17.90 1.65
CA ASP A 312 -16.16 16.45 1.37
C ASP A 312 -14.81 15.76 1.63
N GLU A 313 -13.68 16.37 1.23
CA GLU A 313 -12.35 15.86 1.55
C GLU A 313 -12.12 15.78 3.06
N MET A 314 -12.51 16.83 3.80
CA MET A 314 -12.41 16.84 5.26
C MET A 314 -13.29 15.77 5.93
N ALA A 315 -14.53 15.60 5.44
CA ALA A 315 -15.42 14.54 5.89
C ALA A 315 -14.84 13.14 5.59
N GLY A 316 -14.24 12.96 4.41
CA GLY A 316 -13.55 11.73 4.02
C GLY A 316 -12.33 11.39 4.89
N PHE A 317 -11.65 12.41 5.43
CA PHE A 317 -10.58 12.22 6.42
C PHE A 317 -11.10 11.86 7.82
N GLY A 318 -12.41 11.94 8.07
CA GLY A 318 -12.99 11.74 9.39
C GLY A 318 -12.61 12.84 10.40
N ILE A 319 -12.15 14.00 9.92
CA ILE A 319 -11.73 15.12 10.77
C ILE A 319 -12.88 16.10 10.89
N LYS A 320 -13.28 16.40 12.13
CA LYS A 320 -14.27 17.44 12.43
C LYS A 320 -13.56 18.66 13.02
N GLY A 321 -13.92 19.84 12.53
CA GLY A 321 -13.40 21.12 13.04
C GLY A 321 -11.99 21.45 12.54
N ASN A 322 -11.26 22.22 13.36
CA ASN A 322 -10.04 22.93 12.96
C ASN A 322 -8.87 22.76 13.93
N THR A 323 -8.87 21.70 14.74
CA THR A 323 -7.87 21.44 15.77
C THR A 323 -6.98 20.23 15.47
N VAL A 324 -7.12 19.62 14.30
CA VAL A 324 -6.36 18.42 13.90
C VAL A 324 -5.82 18.59 12.48
N LEU A 325 -4.54 18.27 12.27
CA LEU A 325 -3.89 18.26 10.97
C LEU A 325 -3.92 16.86 10.35
N PRO A 326 -4.32 16.70 9.07
CA PRO A 326 -4.15 15.47 8.32
C PRO A 326 -2.67 15.29 7.91
N VAL A 327 -1.90 14.51 8.68
CA VAL A 327 -0.48 14.27 8.38
C VAL A 327 -0.34 13.19 7.31
N GLN A 328 -0.80 11.98 7.62
CA GLN A 328 -0.85 10.85 6.70
C GLN A 328 -2.29 10.33 6.61
N THR A 329 -2.88 10.38 5.42
CA THR A 329 -4.30 10.06 5.21
C THR A 329 -4.48 8.95 4.18
N THR A 330 -3.48 8.09 3.95
CA THR A 330 -3.52 7.08 2.87
C THR A 330 -4.75 6.18 2.96
N PHE A 331 -5.07 5.66 4.14
CA PHE A 331 -6.26 4.83 4.32
C PHE A 331 -7.54 5.64 4.11
N GLN A 332 -7.64 6.85 4.65
CA GLN A 332 -8.80 7.72 4.48
C GLN A 332 -9.03 8.11 3.02
N GLU A 333 -7.96 8.48 2.31
CA GLU A 333 -7.96 8.78 0.87
C GLU A 333 -8.51 7.59 0.07
N TRP A 334 -8.04 6.37 0.38
CA TRP A 334 -8.54 5.15 -0.25
C TRP A 334 -9.99 4.84 0.11
N LYS A 335 -10.35 4.98 1.39
CA LYS A 335 -11.69 4.71 1.88
C LYS A 335 -12.70 5.66 1.24
N GLN A 336 -12.42 6.96 1.25
CA GLN A 336 -13.27 7.96 0.62
C GLN A 336 -13.48 7.66 -0.88
N TRP A 337 -12.40 7.30 -1.59
CA TRP A 337 -12.53 6.89 -2.99
C TRP A 337 -13.41 5.65 -3.13
N GLN A 338 -13.18 4.59 -2.36
CA GLN A 338 -14.00 3.37 -2.40
C GLN A 338 -15.47 3.64 -2.06
N ASP A 339 -15.76 4.49 -1.08
CA ASP A 339 -17.11 4.85 -0.67
C ASP A 339 -17.85 5.59 -1.80
N GLY A 340 -17.15 6.49 -2.52
CA GLY A 340 -17.68 7.23 -3.66
C GLY A 340 -17.93 6.40 -4.92
N LEU A 341 -17.41 5.17 -5.01
CA LEU A 341 -17.65 4.28 -6.16
C LEU A 341 -19.05 3.64 -6.11
N GLY A 342 -19.73 3.64 -7.26
CA GLY A 342 -20.97 2.90 -7.45
C GLY A 342 -20.77 1.37 -7.36
N PRO A 343 -21.83 0.59 -7.09
CA PRO A 343 -21.73 -0.85 -6.87
C PRO A 343 -21.27 -1.64 -8.10
N LYS A 344 -21.46 -1.09 -9.30
CA LYS A 344 -21.03 -1.70 -10.58
C LYS A 344 -19.66 -1.20 -11.05
N ASP A 345 -19.01 -0.29 -10.34
CA ASP A 345 -17.69 0.18 -10.72
C ASP A 345 -16.68 -0.98 -10.65
N PRO A 346 -15.86 -1.22 -11.69
CA PRO A 346 -14.90 -2.32 -11.72
C PRO A 346 -13.79 -2.22 -10.65
N ASN A 347 -13.68 -1.09 -9.96
CA ASN A 347 -12.76 -0.88 -8.85
C ASN A 347 -13.43 -0.96 -7.47
N LYS A 348 -14.75 -1.09 -7.39
CA LYS A 348 -15.45 -1.26 -6.11
C LYS A 348 -14.98 -2.55 -5.44
N GLY A 349 -14.65 -2.47 -4.16
CA GLY A 349 -14.18 -3.61 -3.36
C GLY A 349 -12.70 -3.95 -3.55
N LYS A 350 -11.95 -3.20 -4.37
CA LYS A 350 -10.48 -3.33 -4.46
C LYS A 350 -9.81 -2.81 -3.20
N ARG A 351 -8.85 -3.58 -2.69
CA ARG A 351 -8.24 -3.41 -1.37
C ARG A 351 -6.75 -3.19 -1.52
N CYS A 352 -6.09 -2.72 -0.46
CA CYS A 352 -4.65 -2.44 -0.47
C CYS A 352 -3.83 -3.64 -1.00
N GLN A 353 -4.18 -4.86 -0.56
CA GLN A 353 -3.52 -6.11 -0.93
C GLN A 353 -3.58 -6.39 -2.44
N PHE A 354 -4.64 -5.98 -3.14
CA PHE A 354 -4.81 -6.23 -4.59
C PHE A 354 -3.76 -5.49 -5.44
N CYS A 355 -3.18 -4.41 -4.91
CA CYS A 355 -2.17 -3.62 -5.63
C CYS A 355 -0.78 -3.69 -4.98
N HIS A 356 -0.69 -3.84 -3.66
CA HIS A 356 0.58 -3.83 -2.92
C HIS A 356 1.07 -5.21 -2.49
N MET A 357 0.26 -6.25 -2.73
CA MET A 357 0.62 -7.67 -2.52
C MET A 357 0.21 -8.50 -3.74
N SER A 358 0.44 -7.96 -4.93
CA SER A 358 0.12 -8.60 -6.21
C SER A 358 1.38 -9.06 -6.91
N TRP A 359 1.23 -10.05 -7.78
CA TRP A 359 2.35 -10.49 -8.61
C TRP A 359 2.81 -9.39 -9.57
N GLN A 360 4.13 -9.33 -9.76
CA GLN A 360 4.79 -8.43 -10.70
C GLN A 360 5.59 -9.26 -11.70
N LYS A 361 5.78 -8.79 -12.94
CA LYS A 361 6.53 -9.52 -13.98
C LYS A 361 7.89 -10.04 -13.54
N ARG A 362 8.60 -9.28 -12.69
CA ARG A 362 9.91 -9.66 -12.14
C ARG A 362 9.89 -10.90 -11.22
N LEU A 363 8.70 -11.32 -10.80
CA LEU A 363 8.46 -12.49 -9.96
C LEU A 363 8.00 -13.71 -10.79
N LEU A 364 8.09 -13.65 -12.13
CA LEU A 364 7.78 -14.80 -12.99
C LEU A 364 8.90 -15.88 -12.91
N PRO A 365 8.55 -17.18 -13.01
CA PRO A 365 7.19 -17.70 -13.02
C PRO A 365 6.52 -17.52 -11.65
N TYR A 366 5.22 -17.20 -11.66
CA TYR A 366 4.48 -17.05 -10.40
C TYR A 366 4.34 -18.37 -9.68
N ASP A 367 4.34 -18.30 -8.35
CA ASP A 367 4.29 -19.49 -7.52
C ASP A 367 2.87 -20.04 -7.39
N ASN A 368 2.81 -21.34 -7.10
CA ASN A 368 1.57 -22.04 -6.76
C ASN A 368 1.58 -22.58 -5.33
N TYR A 369 2.66 -22.38 -4.57
CA TYR A 369 2.81 -22.87 -3.20
C TYR A 369 3.28 -21.75 -2.27
N VAL A 370 2.75 -21.74 -1.05
CA VAL A 370 3.18 -20.83 0.04
C VAL A 370 4.39 -21.39 0.79
N VAL A 371 4.53 -22.72 0.80
CA VAL A 371 5.62 -23.46 1.44
C VAL A 371 6.54 -23.99 0.35
N GLU A 372 7.86 -23.96 0.58
CA GLU A 372 8.87 -24.35 -0.40
C GLU A 372 9.89 -25.37 0.12
N GLY A 373 10.72 -25.88 -0.78
CA GLY A 373 11.83 -26.78 -0.48
C GLY A 373 11.36 -28.12 0.11
N MET A 374 12.16 -28.70 1.01
CA MET A 374 11.83 -29.98 1.64
C MET A 374 10.51 -29.93 2.42
N ALA A 375 10.17 -28.77 3.00
CA ALA A 375 8.91 -28.57 3.71
C ALA A 375 7.69 -28.74 2.79
N GLN A 376 7.83 -28.38 1.50
CA GLN A 376 6.75 -28.55 0.52
C GLN A 376 6.33 -30.02 0.39
N HIS A 377 7.31 -30.92 0.29
CA HIS A 377 7.08 -32.36 0.18
C HIS A 377 6.67 -32.98 1.51
N MET A 378 7.37 -32.62 2.60
CA MET A 378 7.13 -33.15 3.94
C MET A 378 5.71 -32.89 4.44
N PHE A 379 5.17 -31.71 4.14
CA PHE A 379 3.87 -31.28 4.62
C PHE A 379 2.75 -31.35 3.57
N ASN A 380 3.04 -31.93 2.39
CA ASN A 380 2.13 -31.98 1.26
C ASN A 380 1.49 -30.61 0.98
N ALA A 381 2.33 -29.60 0.74
CA ALA A 381 1.91 -28.21 0.66
C ALA A 381 0.78 -28.00 -0.34
N THR A 382 -0.17 -27.15 0.03
CA THR A 382 -1.36 -26.88 -0.77
C THR A 382 -1.01 -26.12 -2.06
N TYR A 383 -1.28 -26.73 -3.21
CA TYR A 383 -1.24 -26.06 -4.51
C TYR A 383 -2.37 -25.03 -4.61
N ARG A 384 -2.08 -23.83 -5.11
CA ARG A 384 -3.04 -22.73 -5.27
C ARG A 384 -2.84 -22.02 -6.61
N SER A 385 -3.92 -21.38 -7.08
CA SER A 385 -3.78 -20.41 -8.16
C SER A 385 -2.88 -19.26 -7.69
N PRO A 386 -2.00 -18.71 -8.56
CA PRO A 386 -1.21 -17.54 -8.20
C PRO A 386 -2.09 -16.34 -7.80
N ASN A 387 -3.31 -16.23 -8.35
CA ASN A 387 -4.26 -15.17 -7.99
C ASN A 387 -4.73 -15.25 -6.54
N ASP A 388 -4.65 -16.44 -5.93
CA ASP A 388 -4.97 -16.63 -4.53
C ASP A 388 -3.74 -16.43 -3.62
N LEU A 389 -2.54 -16.20 -4.16
CA LEU A 389 -1.30 -15.96 -3.41
C LEU A 389 -0.91 -14.48 -3.41
N HIS A 390 -0.36 -14.04 -2.29
CA HIS A 390 0.00 -12.63 -2.06
C HIS A 390 1.49 -12.49 -1.76
N PRO A 391 2.32 -12.09 -2.75
CA PRO A 391 3.72 -11.79 -2.49
C PRO A 391 3.87 -10.58 -1.56
N HIS A 392 4.79 -10.67 -0.60
CA HIS A 392 4.96 -9.70 0.48
C HIS A 392 5.96 -8.58 0.12
N HIS A 393 5.91 -8.04 -1.11
CA HIS A 393 6.90 -7.07 -1.58
C HIS A 393 6.61 -5.62 -1.14
N PHE A 394 5.33 -5.29 -0.90
CA PHE A 394 4.87 -4.01 -0.31
C PHE A 394 5.46 -2.74 -0.96
N GLU A 395 5.62 -2.75 -2.28
CA GLU A 395 6.23 -1.63 -2.99
C GLU A 395 5.37 -0.35 -2.95
N GLY A 396 6.04 0.80 -2.89
CA GLY A 396 5.42 2.12 -2.83
C GLY A 396 6.17 3.14 -3.68
N GLY A 397 7.07 3.92 -3.08
CA GLY A 397 7.89 4.91 -3.79
C GLY A 397 9.05 4.32 -4.61
N THR A 398 8.80 3.24 -5.37
CA THR A 398 9.75 2.63 -6.31
C THR A 398 9.42 3.07 -7.73
N LYS A 399 10.42 3.08 -8.63
CA LYS A 399 10.21 3.46 -10.04
C LYS A 399 9.10 2.64 -10.70
N ASN A 400 9.14 1.32 -10.55
CA ASN A 400 8.16 0.40 -11.15
C ASN A 400 6.74 0.67 -10.66
N GLN A 401 6.57 0.85 -9.34
CA GLN A 401 5.25 1.12 -8.77
C GLN A 401 4.71 2.48 -9.22
N LEU A 402 5.58 3.50 -9.27
CA LEU A 402 5.20 4.85 -9.71
C LEU A 402 4.84 4.89 -11.20
N GLN A 403 5.59 4.20 -12.06
CA GLN A 403 5.30 4.07 -13.50
C GLN A 403 3.95 3.41 -13.76
N ASN A 404 3.56 2.47 -12.92
CA ASN A 404 2.23 1.86 -12.99
C ASN A 404 1.13 2.76 -12.41
N ALA A 405 1.46 3.69 -11.52
CA ALA A 405 0.47 4.50 -10.80
C ALA A 405 0.03 5.76 -11.56
N VAL A 406 0.92 6.38 -12.34
CA VAL A 406 0.66 7.65 -13.02
C VAL A 406 0.95 7.59 -14.52
N ALA A 407 0.13 8.29 -15.31
CA ALA A 407 0.35 8.50 -16.73
C ALA A 407 0.65 9.98 -17.02
N LEU A 408 1.47 10.20 -18.05
CA LEU A 408 1.87 11.51 -18.54
C LEU A 408 1.59 11.57 -20.04
N GLU A 409 0.92 12.63 -20.47
CA GLU A 409 0.65 12.96 -21.87
C GLU A 409 1.08 14.41 -22.13
N VAL A 410 1.65 14.66 -23.31
CA VAL A 410 2.11 15.97 -23.75
C VAL A 410 1.56 16.22 -25.15
N ASN A 411 1.03 17.42 -25.37
CA ASN A 411 0.59 17.87 -26.69
C ASN A 411 1.02 19.31 -26.91
N GLY A 412 1.55 19.61 -28.08
CA GLY A 412 1.94 20.96 -28.50
C GLY A 412 0.95 21.53 -29.52
N LYS A 413 0.75 22.84 -29.46
CA LYS A 413 0.03 23.60 -30.48
C LYS A 413 0.83 24.86 -30.83
N LEU A 414 1.11 25.01 -32.12
CA LEU A 414 1.75 26.19 -32.68
C LEU A 414 0.69 27.16 -33.21
N ASP A 415 0.85 28.44 -32.88
CA ASP A 415 0.08 29.55 -33.46
C ASP A 415 1.01 30.76 -33.62
N LYS A 416 1.49 30.95 -34.86
CA LYS A 416 2.47 31.99 -35.21
C LYS A 416 3.70 31.92 -34.31
N LYS A 417 3.91 32.93 -33.46
CA LYS A 417 5.05 33.00 -32.53
C LYS A 417 4.78 32.40 -31.16
N ILE A 418 3.64 31.72 -30.97
CA ILE A 418 3.23 31.17 -29.70
C ILE A 418 3.21 29.65 -29.78
N PHE A 419 3.98 29.02 -28.90
CA PHE A 419 3.99 27.58 -28.73
C PHE A 419 3.33 27.21 -27.41
N THR A 420 2.17 26.55 -27.46
CA THR A 420 1.43 26.11 -26.27
C THR A 420 1.62 24.62 -26.05
N VAL A 421 2.26 24.26 -24.94
CA VAL A 421 2.42 22.89 -24.48
C VAL A 421 1.35 22.59 -23.43
N THR A 422 0.49 21.62 -23.73
CA THR A 422 -0.49 21.07 -22.80
C THR A 422 0.02 19.77 -22.22
N VAL A 423 0.15 19.70 -20.90
CA VAL A 423 0.54 18.48 -20.18
C VAL A 423 -0.66 17.94 -19.42
N ARG A 424 -0.94 16.65 -19.55
CA ARG A 424 -1.93 15.93 -18.74
C ARG A 424 -1.24 14.88 -17.88
N ILE A 425 -1.55 14.90 -16.58
CA ILE A 425 -1.02 13.97 -15.59
C ILE A 425 -2.19 13.28 -14.92
N SER A 426 -2.24 11.96 -15.01
CA SER A 426 -3.37 11.15 -14.53
C SER A 426 -2.94 10.17 -13.45
N ASN A 427 -3.69 10.10 -12.34
CA ASN A 427 -3.56 9.03 -11.35
C ASN A 427 -4.35 7.82 -11.86
N THR A 428 -3.73 7.01 -12.69
CA THR A 428 -4.43 5.97 -13.46
C THR A 428 -4.84 4.79 -12.60
N ASN A 429 -3.95 4.33 -11.72
CA ASN A 429 -4.14 3.10 -10.96
C ASN A 429 -4.32 3.30 -9.45
N GLY A 430 -3.84 4.41 -8.89
CA GLY A 430 -3.91 4.68 -7.46
C GLY A 430 -5.34 4.83 -6.94
N GLY A 431 -5.65 4.10 -5.87
CA GLY A 431 -6.88 4.26 -5.10
C GLY A 431 -6.80 5.35 -4.03
N HIS A 432 -5.62 5.93 -3.82
CA HIS A 432 -5.33 7.03 -2.90
C HIS A 432 -4.65 8.17 -3.67
N TRP A 433 -4.30 9.26 -2.99
CA TRP A 433 -3.70 10.43 -3.64
C TRP A 433 -2.25 10.12 -4.04
N VAL A 434 -1.67 10.85 -5.00
CA VAL A 434 -0.28 10.65 -5.44
C VAL A 434 0.53 11.94 -5.32
N PRO A 435 1.68 11.92 -4.59
CA PRO A 435 2.16 10.85 -3.72
C PRO A 435 1.44 10.82 -2.35
N THR A 436 0.94 9.67 -1.90
CA THR A 436 0.40 9.49 -0.53
C THR A 436 1.50 9.24 0.51
N GLY A 437 1.11 9.20 1.79
CA GLY A 437 1.98 8.79 2.90
C GLY A 437 2.64 9.98 3.60
N GLU A 438 3.93 9.84 3.84
CA GLU A 438 4.77 10.85 4.51
C GLU A 438 4.80 12.18 3.74
N THR A 439 4.61 13.29 4.48
CA THR A 439 4.51 14.67 3.96
C THR A 439 5.79 15.22 3.34
N MET A 440 6.95 14.65 3.65
CA MET A 440 8.21 15.00 3.00
C MET A 440 8.29 14.56 1.52
N ARG A 441 7.40 13.66 1.09
CA ARG A 441 7.38 13.13 -0.28
C ARG A 441 6.70 14.10 -1.22
N ASN A 442 7.25 14.27 -2.40
CA ASN A 442 6.69 15.10 -3.44
C ASN A 442 6.94 14.50 -4.83
N MET A 443 6.12 14.93 -5.79
CA MET A 443 6.34 14.63 -7.19
C MET A 443 6.42 15.94 -7.96
N LEU A 444 7.37 16.06 -8.87
CA LEU A 444 7.68 17.28 -9.60
C LEU A 444 7.49 17.01 -11.09
N LEU A 445 6.74 17.88 -11.75
CA LEU A 445 6.69 17.99 -13.20
C LEU A 445 7.70 19.05 -13.62
N LEU A 446 8.61 18.68 -14.53
CA LEU A 446 9.45 19.60 -15.29
C LEU A 446 8.92 19.68 -16.71
N VAL A 447 8.88 20.89 -17.27
CA VAL A 447 8.51 21.11 -18.68
C VAL A 447 9.56 22.00 -19.32
N SER A 448 10.19 21.50 -20.37
CA SER A 448 11.12 22.25 -21.20
C SER A 448 10.61 22.34 -22.62
N ALA A 449 10.83 23.48 -23.25
CA ALA A 449 10.62 23.65 -24.68
C ALA A 449 11.86 24.29 -25.28
N LYS A 450 12.23 23.86 -26.48
CA LYS A 450 13.41 24.32 -27.21
C LYS A 450 13.06 24.61 -28.66
N SER A 451 13.79 25.53 -29.29
CA SER A 451 13.77 25.72 -30.75
C SER A 451 14.38 24.51 -31.47
N LEU A 452 14.31 24.51 -32.80
CA LEU A 452 14.99 23.52 -33.66
C LEU A 452 16.52 23.52 -33.43
N GLU A 453 17.10 24.67 -33.09
CA GLU A 453 18.54 24.83 -32.76
C GLU A 453 18.87 24.49 -31.29
N ASP A 454 18.01 23.76 -30.59
CA ASP A 454 18.18 23.38 -29.18
C ASP A 454 18.23 24.55 -28.17
N LYS A 455 17.85 25.76 -28.58
CA LYS A 455 17.84 26.94 -27.68
C LYS A 455 16.59 26.92 -26.80
N PRO A 456 16.70 27.10 -25.46
CA PRO A 456 15.55 27.12 -24.57
C PRO A 456 14.57 28.25 -24.92
N LEU A 457 13.29 27.93 -25.02
CA LEU A 457 12.25 28.93 -25.27
C LEU A 457 11.84 29.64 -23.97
N LYS A 458 11.50 30.93 -24.10
CA LYS A 458 11.02 31.74 -22.97
C LYS A 458 9.58 31.39 -22.62
N LEU A 459 9.34 30.88 -21.42
CA LEU A 459 7.98 30.71 -20.87
C LEU A 459 7.34 32.08 -20.61
N ILE A 460 6.21 32.35 -21.27
CA ILE A 460 5.38 33.55 -21.10
C ILE A 460 4.32 33.32 -20.01
N LYS A 461 3.66 32.15 -20.03
CA LYS A 461 2.57 31.80 -19.12
C LYS A 461 2.65 30.33 -18.74
N GLY A 462 2.41 30.01 -17.47
CA GLY A 462 2.40 28.65 -16.95
C GLY A 462 2.97 28.58 -15.54
N PRO A 463 2.74 27.48 -14.81
CA PRO A 463 3.25 27.32 -13.47
C PRO A 463 4.79 27.16 -13.46
N ARG A 464 5.39 27.50 -12.33
CA ARG A 464 6.82 27.29 -12.06
C ARG A 464 7.00 26.53 -10.76
N LEU A 465 8.07 25.76 -10.70
CA LEU A 465 8.39 25.00 -9.50
C LEU A 465 8.73 25.93 -8.32
N PRO A 466 8.25 25.60 -7.11
CA PRO A 466 8.44 26.45 -5.93
C PRO A 466 9.90 26.43 -5.45
N ALA A 467 10.27 27.39 -4.59
CA ALA A 467 11.63 27.51 -4.05
C ALA A 467 12.13 26.23 -3.34
N TRP A 468 11.23 25.48 -2.69
CA TRP A 468 11.57 24.22 -2.01
C TRP A 468 11.80 23.04 -2.96
N ALA A 469 11.58 23.21 -4.28
CA ALA A 469 12.04 22.25 -5.30
C ALA A 469 13.57 22.26 -5.48
N GLY A 470 14.28 23.15 -4.78
CA GLY A 470 15.74 23.24 -4.74
C GLY A 470 16.26 24.39 -5.59
N ARG A 471 17.03 25.30 -4.99
CA ARG A 471 17.70 26.39 -5.71
C ARG A 471 19.13 25.97 -6.05
N GLY A 472 19.56 26.21 -7.29
CA GLY A 472 20.90 25.86 -7.75
C GLY A 472 20.87 25.14 -9.09
N ASP A 473 21.72 24.13 -9.22
CA ASP A 473 21.99 23.39 -10.45
C ASP A 473 20.90 22.32 -10.73
N PRO A 474 20.15 22.42 -11.84
CA PRO A 474 19.18 21.40 -12.24
C PRO A 474 19.78 20.01 -12.45
N ALA A 475 21.06 19.89 -12.81
CA ALA A 475 21.73 18.59 -12.94
C ALA A 475 21.90 17.87 -11.59
N LYS A 476 21.93 18.64 -10.48
CA LYS A 476 21.90 18.13 -9.10
C LYS A 476 20.48 17.96 -8.57
N GLY A 477 19.49 18.25 -9.42
CA GLY A 477 18.06 18.23 -9.14
C GLY A 477 17.54 19.45 -8.37
N ASP A 478 18.22 20.59 -8.46
CA ASP A 478 17.69 21.84 -7.93
C ASP A 478 16.85 22.54 -9.01
N TYR A 479 15.52 22.44 -8.89
CA TYR A 479 14.59 22.81 -9.97
C TYR A 479 13.75 24.07 -9.74
N ALA A 480 14.02 24.83 -8.68
CA ALA A 480 13.23 26.00 -8.32
C ALA A 480 13.17 27.03 -9.47
N GLY A 481 11.99 27.56 -9.73
CA GLY A 481 11.75 28.57 -10.76
C GLY A 481 11.65 28.04 -12.19
N LEU A 482 12.04 26.80 -12.46
CA LEU A 482 11.87 26.18 -13.78
C LEU A 482 10.37 25.98 -14.11
N PRO A 483 9.97 26.00 -15.39
CA PRO A 483 8.60 25.68 -15.78
C PRO A 483 8.22 24.28 -15.30
N GLY A 484 7.14 24.19 -14.55
CA GLY A 484 6.75 22.93 -13.92
C GLY A 484 5.69 23.08 -12.85
N TYR A 485 5.35 21.96 -12.21
CA TYR A 485 4.34 21.90 -11.17
C TYR A 485 4.72 20.88 -10.10
N ALA A 486 4.41 21.18 -8.84
CA ALA A 486 4.74 20.30 -7.73
C ALA A 486 3.48 19.71 -7.10
N PHE A 487 3.47 18.39 -6.91
CA PHE A 487 2.42 17.62 -6.25
C PHE A 487 2.91 17.24 -4.86
N ALA A 488 2.43 17.94 -3.82
CA ALA A 488 2.85 17.73 -2.45
C ALA A 488 1.79 18.18 -1.45
N ARG A 489 1.81 17.60 -0.25
CA ARG A 489 1.18 18.17 0.94
C ARG A 489 2.24 18.96 1.70
N VAL A 490 2.09 20.28 1.71
CA VAL A 490 3.07 21.19 2.32
C VAL A 490 2.60 21.57 3.71
N LEU A 491 3.34 21.18 4.74
CA LEU A 491 3.11 21.60 6.12
C LEU A 491 3.77 22.95 6.39
N ALA A 492 3.20 23.73 7.31
CA ALA A 492 3.83 24.97 7.78
C ALA A 492 3.74 25.11 9.30
N ASP A 493 4.74 25.77 9.89
CA ASP A 493 4.74 26.18 11.30
C ASP A 493 4.10 27.58 11.49
N GLY A 494 4.12 28.06 12.73
CA GLY A 494 3.57 29.38 13.10
C GLY A 494 4.39 30.56 12.58
N GLU A 495 5.66 30.36 12.23
CA GLU A 495 6.56 31.38 11.68
C GLU A 495 6.42 31.51 10.15
N GLY A 496 5.73 30.55 9.52
CA GLY A 496 5.51 30.53 8.08
C GLY A 496 6.55 29.70 7.31
N ASN A 497 7.45 29.00 8.00
CA ASN A 497 8.37 28.06 7.34
C ASN A 497 7.57 26.91 6.72
N LEU A 498 7.94 26.53 5.49
CA LEU A 498 7.26 25.48 4.73
C LEU A 498 8.02 24.16 4.78
N ASN A 499 7.30 23.06 4.57
CA ASN A 499 7.81 21.69 4.59
C ASN A 499 8.48 21.32 5.92
N VAL A 500 7.96 21.88 7.03
CA VAL A 500 8.38 21.49 8.38
C VAL A 500 7.90 20.08 8.71
N PRO A 501 8.61 19.32 9.55
CA PRO A 501 8.10 18.04 10.05
C PRO A 501 6.78 18.19 10.77
N PHE A 502 5.97 17.13 10.78
CA PHE A 502 4.63 17.18 11.34
C PHE A 502 4.58 17.67 12.79
N TRP A 503 5.55 17.31 13.64
CA TRP A 503 5.54 17.73 15.05
C TRP A 503 5.67 19.25 15.22
N LYS A 504 6.32 19.96 14.29
CA LYS A 504 6.40 21.44 14.28
C LYS A 504 5.22 22.11 13.57
N ALA A 505 4.46 21.37 12.78
CA ALA A 505 3.40 21.94 11.95
C ALA A 505 2.23 22.46 12.78
N THR A 506 1.72 23.64 12.39
CA THR A 506 0.52 24.28 12.94
C THR A 506 -0.61 24.35 11.93
N ARG A 507 -0.31 24.19 10.63
CA ARG A 507 -1.31 24.16 9.55
C ARG A 507 -0.82 23.40 8.31
N ILE A 508 -1.75 23.03 7.45
CA ILE A 508 -1.44 22.66 6.05
C ILE A 508 -1.39 23.95 5.22
N ALA A 509 -0.32 24.17 4.47
CA ALA A 509 -0.18 25.32 3.59
C ALA A 509 -0.83 25.10 2.22
N SER A 510 -0.67 23.90 1.68
CA SER A 510 -1.28 23.48 0.42
C SER A 510 -1.27 21.96 0.30
N ASP A 511 -2.17 21.41 -0.53
CA ASP A 511 -2.17 20.00 -0.90
C ASP A 511 -2.51 19.84 -2.38
N THR A 512 -1.47 19.85 -3.20
CA THR A 512 -1.55 19.79 -4.67
C THR A 512 -1.40 18.36 -5.20
N ARG A 513 -1.47 17.35 -4.33
CA ARG A 513 -1.34 15.95 -4.73
C ARG A 513 -2.49 15.53 -5.64
N LEU A 514 -2.22 14.57 -6.51
CA LEU A 514 -3.17 14.12 -7.52
C LEU A 514 -4.20 13.16 -6.89
N ARG A 515 -5.49 13.51 -6.95
CA ARG A 515 -6.58 12.72 -6.38
C ARG A 515 -6.75 11.36 -7.10
N PRO A 516 -7.39 10.35 -6.48
CA PRO A 516 -7.60 9.04 -7.08
C PRO A 516 -8.34 9.16 -8.42
N LYS A 517 -7.85 8.47 -9.46
CA LYS A 517 -8.50 8.43 -10.79
C LYS A 517 -8.74 9.81 -11.44
N SER A 518 -8.03 10.84 -11.00
CA SER A 518 -8.15 12.20 -11.53
C SER A 518 -7.03 12.51 -12.51
N THR A 519 -7.31 13.48 -13.40
CA THR A 519 -6.36 14.03 -14.36
C THR A 519 -6.20 15.53 -14.13
N LEU A 520 -4.96 15.98 -13.92
CA LEU A 520 -4.60 17.39 -13.93
C LEU A 520 -4.15 17.79 -15.33
N LYS A 521 -4.74 18.86 -15.88
CA LYS A 521 -4.31 19.49 -17.14
C LYS A 521 -3.58 20.80 -16.81
N LEU A 522 -2.38 20.97 -17.36
CA LEU A 522 -1.56 22.18 -17.23
C LEU A 522 -1.19 22.71 -18.62
N GLU A 523 -1.12 24.02 -18.75
CA GLU A 523 -0.73 24.70 -19.98
C GLU A 523 0.50 25.57 -19.75
N PHE A 524 1.47 25.45 -20.66
CA PHE A 524 2.72 26.19 -20.69
C PHE A 524 2.84 26.87 -22.05
N VAL A 525 2.89 28.19 -22.04
CA VAL A 525 2.93 29.02 -23.25
C VAL A 525 4.33 29.60 -23.39
N TYR A 526 4.98 29.29 -24.50
CA TYR A 526 6.33 29.70 -24.84
C TYR A 526 6.33 30.69 -26.00
N GLN A 527 7.28 31.63 -25.97
CA GLN A 527 7.52 32.57 -27.06
C GLN A 527 8.52 31.95 -28.04
N LEU A 528 8.14 31.91 -29.32
CA LEU A 528 9.07 31.69 -30.43
C LEU A 528 9.65 33.03 -30.89
N THR A 529 10.93 33.00 -31.25
CA THR A 529 11.61 34.14 -31.87
C THR A 529 11.27 34.22 -33.36
N ASP A 530 11.22 33.07 -34.03
CA ASP A 530 10.89 32.89 -35.44
C ASP A 530 9.56 32.12 -35.58
N PRO A 531 8.52 32.65 -36.27
CA PRO A 531 7.27 31.94 -36.52
C PRO A 531 7.40 30.67 -37.37
N SER A 532 8.52 30.51 -38.09
CA SER A 532 8.81 29.33 -38.91
C SER A 532 9.58 28.24 -38.16
N ASP A 533 9.98 28.51 -36.91
CA ASP A 533 10.67 27.55 -36.06
C ASP A 533 9.77 26.34 -35.76
N GLU A 534 10.38 25.16 -35.72
CA GLU A 534 9.75 23.89 -35.36
C GLU A 534 10.24 23.48 -33.97
N PRO A 535 9.62 23.98 -32.89
CA PRO A 535 10.11 23.70 -31.55
C PRO A 535 9.78 22.28 -31.11
N SER A 536 10.50 21.81 -30.10
CA SER A 536 10.18 20.58 -29.37
C SER A 536 9.79 20.90 -27.93
N ALA A 537 9.02 20.01 -27.30
CA ALA A 537 8.73 20.07 -25.88
C ALA A 537 8.94 18.73 -25.21
N GLU A 538 9.47 18.74 -24.00
CA GLU A 538 9.58 17.56 -23.15
C GLU A 538 8.97 17.85 -21.78
N ALA A 539 8.19 16.90 -21.28
CA ALA A 539 7.73 16.88 -19.91
C ALA A 539 8.30 15.66 -19.18
N GLN A 540 8.84 15.88 -17.98
CA GLN A 540 9.37 14.83 -17.12
C GLN A 540 8.68 14.85 -15.76
N LEU A 541 8.23 13.69 -15.30
CA LEU A 541 7.66 13.51 -13.99
C LEU A 541 8.66 12.79 -13.08
N ILE A 542 8.96 13.40 -11.95
CA ILE A 542 9.99 12.98 -11.00
C ILE A 542 9.37 12.77 -9.64
N TYR A 543 9.64 11.64 -8.99
CA TYR A 543 9.30 11.42 -7.60
C TYR A 543 10.50 11.70 -6.70
N ARG A 544 10.29 12.51 -5.68
CA ARG A 544 11.31 12.91 -4.70
C ARG A 544 10.90 12.42 -3.31
N PRO A 545 11.65 11.49 -2.71
CA PRO A 545 11.32 10.92 -1.40
C PRO A 545 11.35 11.94 -0.24
N VAL A 546 12.20 12.96 -0.34
CA VAL A 546 12.40 13.99 0.70
C VAL A 546 12.54 15.36 0.03
N VAL A 547 11.80 16.36 0.51
CA VAL A 547 11.92 17.75 0.04
C VAL A 547 13.38 18.25 0.13
N ARG A 548 13.80 19.02 -0.89
CA ARG A 548 15.21 19.40 -1.04
C ARG A 548 15.80 20.18 0.16
N PRO A 549 15.09 21.16 0.76
CA PRO A 549 15.62 21.89 1.92
C PRO A 549 15.96 20.96 3.10
N LEU A 550 15.11 19.97 3.38
CA LEU A 550 15.36 19.02 4.46
C LEU A 550 16.53 18.08 4.14
N ALA A 551 16.58 17.55 2.91
CA ALA A 551 17.71 16.71 2.50
C ALA A 551 19.05 17.46 2.63
N LYS A 552 19.10 18.74 2.22
CA LYS A 552 20.27 19.61 2.40
C LYS A 552 20.59 19.85 3.89
N ALA A 553 19.59 20.18 4.70
CA ALA A 553 19.77 20.41 6.13
C ALA A 553 20.28 19.17 6.89
N LYS A 554 19.90 17.98 6.41
CA LYS A 554 20.32 16.69 6.98
C LYS A 554 21.60 16.12 6.37
N GLY A 555 22.13 16.72 5.30
CA GLY A 555 23.23 16.14 4.54
C GLY A 555 22.88 14.80 3.87
N TRP A 556 21.59 14.57 3.57
CA TRP A 556 21.15 13.32 2.94
C TRP A 556 21.36 13.32 1.43
N GLU A 557 21.99 12.25 0.95
CA GLU A 557 22.01 11.92 -0.48
C GLU A 557 20.68 11.29 -0.89
N VAL A 558 19.70 12.13 -1.23
CA VAL A 558 18.39 11.66 -1.70
C VAL A 558 18.34 11.75 -3.22
N LYS A 559 18.27 10.57 -3.86
CA LYS A 559 18.12 10.45 -5.31
C LYS A 559 16.67 10.67 -5.73
N ASP A 560 16.49 11.54 -6.71
CA ASP A 560 15.23 11.68 -7.43
C ASP A 560 14.99 10.45 -8.30
N ILE A 561 13.73 10.02 -8.38
CA ILE A 561 13.31 8.86 -9.16
C ILE A 561 12.57 9.38 -10.41
N PRO A 562 13.15 9.25 -11.61
CA PRO A 562 12.43 9.58 -12.84
C PRO A 562 11.30 8.57 -13.02
N VAL A 563 10.06 9.06 -12.99
CA VAL A 563 8.86 8.24 -13.14
C VAL A 563 8.62 7.99 -14.62
N THR A 564 8.38 9.05 -15.38
CA THR A 564 8.13 8.97 -16.83
C THR A 564 8.50 10.29 -17.50
N ALA A 565 8.82 10.24 -18.78
CA ALA A 565 9.10 11.40 -19.62
C ALA A 565 8.38 11.24 -20.96
N LYS A 566 7.95 12.35 -21.55
CA LYS A 566 7.28 12.40 -22.84
C LYS A 566 7.71 13.64 -23.60
N ALA A 567 8.04 13.45 -24.87
CA ALA A 567 8.26 14.53 -25.81
C ALA A 567 7.03 14.70 -26.72
N TRP A 568 6.84 15.92 -27.20
CA TRP A 568 5.94 16.26 -28.31
C TRP A 568 6.75 16.48 -29.57
#